data_AF-A0A8S0UM46-F1
#
_entry.id   AF-A0A8S0UM46-F1
#
_cell.length_a   1.000
_cell.length_b   1.000
_cell.length_c   1.000
_cell.angle_alpha   90.00
_cell.angle_beta   90.00
_cell.angle_gamma   90.00
#
_symmetry.space_group_name_H-M   'P 1'
#
loop_
_entity.id
_entity.type
_entity.pdbx_description
1 polymer ?
#
loop_
_entity_poly.entity_id
_entity_poly.type
_entity_poly.pdbx_seq_one_letter_code
_entity_poly.pdbx_strand_id
1 'polypeptide(L)'
;MKKCINWYPVFIMIAIDLAFAISNILLKKVVTDGMDHLVFITYRQSISTIFLSPLAFFLERKSRPKLTLSILCHLFLSAIAGASLTQYLFLVGIEYTSATFACAFVNMVPVVTFLMALPFRLESINLKYSSGRAKVIGTLVCLGGAILLTVYRGIPLVHFSGSQHVTQSIKLSSSKRSERWTIGSLAMLAGTFLWSSWFLLQANIGERYPCQYSSTAIMTFFSAVQSALFSLSINRNHSIWYLDRKTDIIAVIYAVSVFLNIISS
;
A
#
# COMPACT_ATOMS: atom_id res chain seq x y z
N MET A 1 -29.67 -30.04 4.10
CA MET A 1 -28.81 -29.44 3.06
C MET A 1 -28.85 -27.91 3.19
N LYS A 2 -27.86 -27.30 3.86
CA LYS A 2 -27.72 -25.84 3.95
C LYS A 2 -26.26 -25.47 3.64
N LYS A 3 -25.93 -25.38 2.35
CA LYS A 3 -24.66 -24.84 1.83
C LYS A 3 -24.98 -24.03 0.58
N CYS A 4 -25.74 -22.96 0.74
CA CYS A 4 -25.61 -21.84 -0.19
C CYS A 4 -24.44 -21.01 0.32
N ILE A 5 -23.28 -21.21 -0.30
CA ILE A 5 -22.15 -20.28 -0.22
C ILE A 5 -22.70 -18.92 -0.60
N ASN A 6 -22.70 -17.98 0.35
CA ASN A 6 -23.03 -16.60 0.06
C ASN A 6 -21.84 -16.04 -0.72
N TRP A 7 -21.94 -16.01 -2.06
CA TRP A 7 -20.85 -15.57 -2.95
C TRP A 7 -20.55 -14.07 -2.84
N TYR A 8 -21.37 -13.32 -2.11
CA TYR A 8 -21.24 -11.88 -1.91
C TYR A 8 -19.83 -11.42 -1.45
N PRO A 9 -19.17 -12.02 -0.44
CA PRO A 9 -17.83 -11.61 -0.04
C PRO A 9 -16.78 -11.89 -1.12
N VAL A 10 -16.99 -12.92 -1.94
CA VAL A 10 -16.07 -13.26 -3.05
C VAL A 10 -16.17 -12.20 -4.14
N PHE A 11 -17.38 -11.78 -4.51
CA PHE A 11 -17.57 -10.70 -5.48
C PHE A 11 -17.00 -9.36 -5.00
N ILE A 12 -17.18 -9.03 -3.71
CA ILE A 12 -16.57 -7.82 -3.13
C ILE A 12 -15.04 -7.90 -3.20
N MET A 13 -14.44 -9.02 -2.81
CA MET A 13 -12.99 -9.21 -2.85
C MET A 13 -12.45 -9.01 -4.27
N ILE A 14 -13.07 -9.65 -5.26
CA ILE A 14 -12.67 -9.52 -6.68
C ILE A 14 -12.78 -8.05 -7.14
N ALA A 15 -13.85 -7.34 -6.77
CA ALA A 15 -14.03 -5.95 -7.13
C ALA A 15 -12.95 -5.04 -6.49
N ILE A 16 -12.61 -5.28 -5.22
CA ILE A 16 -11.55 -4.55 -4.50
C ILE A 16 -10.19 -4.80 -5.18
N ASP A 17 -9.85 -6.05 -5.48
CA ASP A 17 -8.58 -6.41 -6.11
C ASP A 17 -8.46 -5.79 -7.51
N LEU A 18 -9.56 -5.76 -8.28
CA LEU A 18 -9.62 -5.10 -9.58
C LEU A 18 -9.39 -3.58 -9.45
N ALA A 19 -10.03 -2.95 -8.46
CA ALA A 19 -9.87 -1.52 -8.19
C ALA A 19 -8.43 -1.17 -7.80
N PHE A 20 -7.77 -2.02 -7.00
CA PHE A 20 -6.34 -1.89 -6.67
C PHE A 20 -5.44 -2.08 -7.90
N ALA A 21 -5.72 -3.06 -8.76
CA ALA A 21 -4.94 -3.27 -9.97
C ALA A 21 -4.98 -2.04 -10.90
N ILE A 22 -6.17 -1.47 -11.12
CA ILE A 22 -6.33 -0.22 -11.88
C ILE A 22 -5.57 0.93 -11.20
N SER A 23 -5.65 1.03 -9.88
CA SER A 23 -4.91 2.04 -9.10
C SER A 23 -3.41 1.93 -9.36
N ASN A 24 -2.84 0.72 -9.31
CA ASN A 24 -1.41 0.50 -9.52
C ASN A 24 -0.95 0.86 -10.94
N ILE A 25 -1.80 0.65 -11.95
CA ILE A 25 -1.52 1.07 -13.33
C ILE A 25 -1.49 2.61 -13.43
N LEU A 26 -2.48 3.28 -12.83
CA LEU A 26 -2.54 4.75 -12.80
C LEU A 26 -1.35 5.35 -12.04
N LEU A 27 -1.00 4.77 -10.89
CA LEU A 27 0.18 5.17 -10.11
C LEU A 27 1.46 5.00 -10.93
N LYS A 28 1.64 3.85 -11.60
CA LYS A 28 2.81 3.63 -12.45
C LYS A 28 2.90 4.68 -13.55
N LYS A 29 1.77 5.05 -14.17
CA LYS A 29 1.73 6.09 -15.19
C LYS A 29 2.16 7.45 -14.63
N VAL A 30 1.55 7.89 -13.53
CA VAL A 30 1.80 9.20 -12.90
C VAL A 30 3.25 9.32 -12.40
N VAL A 31 3.80 8.26 -11.83
CA VAL A 31 5.22 8.21 -11.43
C VAL A 31 6.14 8.29 -12.65
N THR A 32 5.81 7.58 -13.74
CA THR A 32 6.60 7.64 -15.00
C THR A 32 6.51 9.03 -15.65
N ASP A 33 5.39 9.72 -15.46
CA ASP A 33 5.15 11.10 -15.93
C ASP A 33 5.90 12.16 -15.09
N GLY A 34 6.55 11.76 -14.00
CA GLY A 34 7.47 12.58 -13.20
C GLY A 34 6.85 13.24 -11.96
N MET A 35 5.67 12.81 -11.52
CA MET A 35 5.05 13.35 -10.31
C MET A 35 5.85 12.94 -9.06
N ASP A 36 6.08 13.89 -8.14
CA ASP A 36 6.74 13.59 -6.87
C ASP A 36 5.88 12.69 -5.98
N HIS A 37 6.49 11.62 -5.47
CA HIS A 37 5.82 10.60 -4.66
C HIS A 37 5.19 11.16 -3.38
N LEU A 38 5.89 12.05 -2.69
CA LEU A 38 5.45 12.58 -1.39
C LEU A 38 4.36 13.62 -1.57
N VAL A 39 4.43 14.41 -2.64
CA VAL A 39 3.35 15.32 -3.05
C VAL A 39 2.08 14.54 -3.36
N PHE A 40 2.17 13.47 -4.16
CA PHE A 40 1.03 12.59 -4.45
C PHE A 40 0.40 12.03 -3.17
N ILE A 41 1.22 11.48 -2.26
CA ILE A 41 0.75 10.96 -0.97
C ILE A 41 0.07 12.06 -0.16
N THR A 42 0.67 13.25 -0.07
CA THR A 42 0.12 14.38 0.68
C THR A 42 -1.27 14.73 0.18
N TYR A 43 -1.43 14.97 -1.13
CA TYR A 43 -2.74 15.31 -1.71
C TYR A 43 -3.78 14.22 -1.47
N ARG A 44 -3.42 12.95 -1.69
CA ARG A 44 -4.31 11.80 -1.47
C ARG A 44 -4.79 11.74 -0.02
N GLN A 45 -3.89 11.93 0.95
CA GLN A 45 -4.21 11.87 2.37
C GLN A 45 -4.98 13.09 2.86
N SER A 46 -4.66 14.29 2.36
CA SER A 46 -5.38 15.52 2.66
C SER A 46 -6.84 15.43 2.19
N ILE A 47 -7.06 15.01 0.95
CA ILE A 47 -8.41 14.85 0.40
C ILE A 47 -9.17 13.79 1.19
N SER A 48 -8.55 12.62 1.43
CA SER A 48 -9.15 11.56 2.25
C SER A 48 -9.59 12.07 3.64
N THR A 49 -8.75 12.86 4.30
CA THR A 49 -9.05 13.47 5.60
C THR A 49 -10.23 14.45 5.52
N ILE A 50 -10.27 15.29 4.48
CA ILE A 50 -11.35 16.28 4.27
C ILE A 50 -12.70 15.58 4.08
N PHE A 51 -12.73 14.44 3.39
CA PHE A 51 -13.95 13.65 3.21
C PHE A 51 -14.32 12.81 4.44
N LEU A 52 -13.35 12.17 5.09
CA LEU A 52 -13.60 11.32 6.25
C LEU A 52 -13.94 12.12 7.52
N SER A 53 -13.36 13.30 7.72
CA SER A 53 -13.60 14.14 8.90
C SER A 53 -15.09 14.45 9.15
N PRO A 54 -15.87 14.96 8.17
CA PRO A 54 -17.30 15.19 8.36
C PRO A 54 -18.07 13.88 8.53
N LEU A 55 -17.77 12.83 7.75
CA LEU A 55 -18.40 11.51 7.91
C LEU A 55 -18.21 10.97 9.32
N ALA A 56 -16.98 11.01 9.82
CA ALA A 56 -16.62 10.62 11.17
C ALA A 56 -17.36 11.47 12.22
N PHE A 57 -17.48 12.78 11.99
CA PHE A 57 -18.20 13.67 12.91
C PHE A 57 -19.69 13.36 12.96
N PHE A 58 -20.34 13.09 11.82
CA PHE A 58 -21.78 12.83 11.78
C PHE A 58 -22.16 11.41 12.22
N LEU A 59 -21.42 10.39 11.75
CA LEU A 59 -21.75 8.98 12.00
C LEU A 59 -21.36 8.53 13.41
N GLU A 60 -20.23 9.00 13.94
CA GLU A 60 -19.67 8.51 15.20
C GLU A 60 -19.84 9.51 16.35
N ARG A 61 -20.55 10.63 16.15
CA ARG A 61 -20.72 11.71 17.15
C ARG A 61 -21.09 11.22 18.54
N LYS A 62 -21.97 10.22 18.61
CA LYS A 62 -22.56 9.70 19.86
C LYS A 62 -21.76 8.54 20.46
N SER A 63 -20.88 7.91 19.67
CA SER A 63 -20.17 6.68 20.04
C SER A 63 -18.68 6.91 20.30
N ARG A 64 -18.18 8.13 20.12
CA ARG A 64 -16.76 8.49 20.24
C ARG A 64 -16.22 8.30 21.66
N PRO A 65 -15.25 7.39 21.87
CA PRO A 65 -14.50 7.33 23.12
C PRO A 65 -13.67 8.62 23.32
N LYS A 66 -13.29 8.90 24.56
CA LYS A 66 -12.36 9.99 24.86
C LYS A 66 -11.02 9.70 24.16
N LEU A 67 -10.56 10.66 23.37
CA LEU A 67 -9.28 10.55 22.68
C LEU A 67 -8.16 10.83 23.69
N THR A 68 -7.42 9.80 24.06
CA THR A 68 -6.26 9.91 24.95
C THR A 68 -4.97 10.12 24.16
N LEU A 69 -3.97 10.75 24.78
CA LEU A 69 -2.66 10.97 24.15
C LEU A 69 -2.00 9.64 23.73
N SER A 70 -2.22 8.57 24.50
CA SER A 70 -1.74 7.23 24.16
C SER A 70 -2.33 6.73 22.82
N ILE A 71 -3.65 6.89 22.62
CA ILE A 71 -4.31 6.51 21.36
C ILE A 71 -3.79 7.39 20.21
N LEU A 72 -3.61 8.69 20.47
CA LEU A 72 -3.06 9.60 19.47
C LEU A 72 -1.64 9.21 19.03
N CYS A 73 -0.80 8.79 19.98
CA CYS A 73 0.54 8.28 19.70
C CYS A 73 0.49 6.98 18.87
N HIS A 74 -0.40 6.05 19.21
CA HIS A 74 -0.61 4.83 18.42
C HIS A 74 -1.07 5.17 17.01
N LEU A 75 -2.02 6.10 16.83
CA LEU A 75 -2.48 6.55 15.52
C LEU A 75 -1.39 7.24 14.71
N PHE A 76 -0.51 8.01 15.36
CA PHE A 76 0.64 8.66 14.73
C PHE A 76 1.68 7.64 14.25
N LEU A 77 2.05 6.67 15.11
CA LEU A 77 2.96 5.58 14.75
C LEU A 77 2.37 4.69 13.66
N SER A 78 1.07 4.42 13.76
CA SER A 78 0.33 3.78 12.69
C SER A 78 0.56 4.60 11.43
N ALA A 79 0.19 5.89 11.41
CA ALA A 79 0.28 6.74 10.20
C ALA A 79 1.67 6.70 9.53
N ILE A 80 2.76 6.66 10.31
CA ILE A 80 4.11 6.44 9.78
C ILE A 80 4.21 5.11 9.07
N ALA A 81 3.88 4.02 9.76
CA ALA A 81 4.06 2.67 9.28
C ALA A 81 3.27 2.41 7.98
N GLY A 82 1.98 2.69 7.93
CA GLY A 82 1.10 2.20 6.86
C GLY A 82 0.57 3.24 5.89
N ALA A 83 0.62 4.52 6.26
CA ALA A 83 0.07 5.58 5.41
C ALA A 83 1.16 6.45 4.77
N SER A 84 2.25 6.72 5.49
CA SER A 84 3.35 7.56 5.00
C SER A 84 4.48 6.73 4.40
N LEU A 85 5.21 5.96 5.22
CA LEU A 85 6.42 5.27 4.79
C LEU A 85 6.11 4.10 3.86
N THR A 86 5.09 3.30 4.16
CA THR A 86 4.62 2.23 3.25
C THR A 86 4.30 2.79 1.87
N GLN A 87 3.55 3.89 1.78
CA GLN A 87 3.14 4.44 0.49
C GLN A 87 4.32 5.02 -0.27
N TYR A 88 5.25 5.68 0.43
CA TYR A 88 6.47 6.17 -0.19
C TYR A 88 7.30 5.03 -0.78
N LEU A 89 7.58 3.99 0.01
CA LEU A 89 8.32 2.81 -0.45
C LEU A 89 7.61 2.07 -1.58
N PHE A 90 6.28 2.01 -1.53
CA PHE A 90 5.48 1.43 -2.60
C PHE A 90 5.58 2.24 -3.90
N LEU A 91 5.53 3.57 -3.83
CA LEU A 91 5.69 4.41 -5.02
C LEU A 91 7.10 4.33 -5.59
N VAL A 92 8.13 4.37 -4.74
CA VAL A 92 9.53 4.14 -5.14
C VAL A 92 9.70 2.76 -5.78
N GLY A 93 9.10 1.73 -5.21
CA GLY A 93 9.16 0.40 -5.78
C GLY A 93 8.46 0.32 -7.14
N ILE A 94 7.30 0.96 -7.30
CA ILE A 94 6.58 1.04 -8.59
C ILE A 94 7.41 1.81 -9.62
N GLU A 95 8.11 2.88 -9.22
CA GLU A 95 8.98 3.67 -10.10
C GLU A 95 10.02 2.78 -10.79
N TYR A 96 10.73 1.98 -10.01
CA TYR A 96 11.82 1.14 -10.49
C TYR A 96 11.39 -0.25 -11.00
N THR A 97 10.13 -0.63 -10.79
CA THR A 97 9.58 -1.93 -11.22
C THR A 97 8.32 -1.75 -12.09
N SER A 98 7.41 -2.73 -12.12
CA SER A 98 6.17 -2.69 -12.90
C SER A 98 4.94 -2.72 -12.00
N ALA A 99 3.79 -2.26 -12.52
CA ALA A 99 2.52 -2.35 -11.80
C ALA A 99 2.18 -3.79 -11.41
N THR A 100 2.43 -4.77 -12.28
CA THR A 100 2.22 -6.20 -12.00
C THR A 100 3.12 -6.70 -10.87
N PHE A 101 4.38 -6.26 -10.84
CA PHE A 101 5.31 -6.59 -9.76
C PHE A 101 4.80 -6.06 -8.42
N ALA A 102 4.35 -4.81 -8.39
CA ALA A 102 3.75 -4.20 -7.19
C ALA A 102 2.46 -4.93 -6.75
N CYS A 103 1.57 -5.30 -7.69
CA CYS A 103 0.38 -6.11 -7.37
C CYS A 103 0.75 -7.44 -6.69
N ALA A 104 1.84 -8.09 -7.13
CA ALA A 104 2.27 -9.33 -6.50
C ALA A 104 2.69 -9.13 -5.04
N PHE A 105 3.37 -8.04 -4.71
CA PHE A 105 3.71 -7.69 -3.33
C PHE A 105 2.49 -7.30 -2.49
N VAL A 106 1.51 -6.59 -3.06
CA VAL A 106 0.21 -6.32 -2.41
C VAL A 106 -0.44 -7.64 -1.98
N ASN A 107 -0.45 -8.64 -2.86
CA ASN A 107 -1.02 -9.96 -2.57
C ASN A 107 -0.23 -10.75 -1.50
N MET A 108 1.02 -10.39 -1.23
CA MET A 108 1.82 -10.99 -0.14
C MET A 108 1.50 -10.39 1.23
N VAL A 109 0.89 -9.21 1.30
CA VAL A 109 0.56 -8.55 2.57
C VAL A 109 -0.24 -9.43 3.52
N PRO A 110 -1.37 -10.08 3.16
CA PRO A 110 -2.10 -10.94 4.09
C PRO A 110 -1.26 -12.12 4.60
N VAL A 111 -0.36 -12.63 3.77
CA VAL A 111 0.54 -13.75 4.13
C VAL A 111 1.58 -13.31 5.14
N VAL A 112 2.24 -12.18 4.88
CA VAL A 112 3.25 -11.62 5.79
C VAL A 112 2.59 -11.16 7.09
N THR A 113 1.37 -10.63 7.02
CA THR A 113 0.55 -10.27 8.19
C THR A 113 0.30 -11.49 9.07
N PHE A 114 -0.14 -12.61 8.48
CA PHE A 114 -0.32 -13.88 9.21
C PHE A 114 0.98 -14.34 9.87
N LEU A 115 2.10 -14.34 9.14
CA LEU A 115 3.41 -14.71 9.68
C LEU A 115 3.83 -13.83 10.86
N MET A 116 3.63 -12.52 10.75
CA MET A 116 3.92 -11.56 11.82
C MET A 116 3.00 -11.75 13.02
N ALA A 117 1.75 -12.16 12.83
CA ALA A 117 0.80 -12.40 13.93
C ALA A 117 1.18 -13.58 14.83
N LEU A 118 1.94 -14.56 14.32
CA LEU A 118 2.37 -15.76 15.06
C LEU A 118 3.25 -15.46 16.28
N PRO A 119 4.39 -14.73 16.16
CA PRO A 119 5.22 -14.40 17.32
C PRO A 119 4.49 -13.52 18.35
N PHE A 120 3.55 -12.67 17.91
CA PHE A 120 2.73 -11.87 18.83
C PHE A 120 1.60 -12.67 19.50
N ARG A 121 1.46 -13.97 19.19
CA ARG A 121 0.36 -14.84 19.67
C ARG A 121 -1.04 -14.27 19.38
N LEU A 122 -1.16 -13.42 18.37
CA LEU A 122 -2.45 -12.89 17.91
C LEU A 122 -3.22 -13.97 17.16
N GLU A 123 -2.51 -14.97 16.61
CA GLU A 123 -3.13 -16.11 15.94
C GLU A 123 -2.51 -17.43 16.39
N SER A 124 -3.35 -18.40 16.74
CA SER A 124 -2.93 -19.74 17.19
C SER A 124 -3.02 -20.74 16.04
N ILE A 125 -1.89 -21.31 15.63
CA ILE A 125 -1.88 -22.37 14.61
C ILE A 125 -2.20 -23.71 15.26
N ASN A 126 -3.40 -24.22 15.00
CA ASN A 126 -3.72 -25.59 15.31
C ASN A 126 -3.49 -26.49 14.10
N LEU A 127 -2.31 -27.13 14.03
CA LEU A 127 -1.91 -28.03 12.94
C LEU A 127 -2.74 -29.31 12.85
N LYS A 128 -3.57 -29.60 13.87
CA LYS A 128 -4.46 -30.77 13.89
C LYS A 128 -5.61 -30.63 12.89
N TYR A 129 -6.01 -29.41 12.54
CA TYR A 129 -7.09 -29.15 11.60
C TYR A 129 -6.57 -28.89 10.19
N SER A 130 -7.32 -29.34 9.18
CA SER A 130 -7.02 -29.11 7.76
C SER A 130 -6.86 -27.62 7.43
N SER A 131 -7.64 -26.74 8.08
CA SER A 131 -7.52 -25.28 7.95
C SER A 131 -6.16 -24.74 8.42
N GLY A 132 -5.63 -25.22 9.55
CA GLY A 132 -4.31 -24.80 10.05
C GLY A 132 -3.18 -25.24 9.11
N ARG A 133 -3.26 -26.45 8.57
CA ARG A 133 -2.31 -26.95 7.57
C ARG A 133 -2.38 -26.16 6.26
N ALA A 134 -3.59 -25.83 5.79
CA ALA A 134 -3.79 -25.01 4.59
C ALA A 134 -3.19 -23.60 4.75
N LYS A 135 -3.32 -22.97 5.93
CA LYS A 135 -2.69 -21.67 6.24
C LYS A 135 -1.18 -21.74 6.12
N VAL A 136 -0.54 -22.77 6.67
CA VAL A 136 0.92 -22.94 6.61
C VAL A 136 1.40 -23.21 5.18
N ILE A 137 0.71 -24.09 4.44
CA ILE A 137 1.07 -24.39 3.04
C ILE A 137 0.90 -23.15 2.16
N GLY A 138 -0.22 -22.43 2.27
CA GLY A 138 -0.45 -21.19 1.52
C GLY A 138 0.62 -20.14 1.83
N THR A 139 1.06 -20.07 3.08
CA THR A 139 2.14 -19.18 3.51
C THR A 139 3.48 -19.54 2.89
N LEU A 140 3.87 -20.82 2.88
CA LEU A 140 5.12 -21.29 2.26
C LEU A 140 5.12 -21.08 0.75
N VAL A 141 4.00 -21.35 0.08
CA VAL A 141 3.84 -21.11 -1.36
C VAL A 141 3.98 -19.63 -1.69
N CYS A 142 3.38 -18.75 -0.89
CA CYS A 142 3.47 -17.31 -1.08
C CYS A 142 4.87 -16.77 -0.78
N LEU A 143 5.52 -17.22 0.30
CA LEU A 143 6.92 -16.86 0.56
C LEU A 143 7.84 -17.31 -0.58
N GLY A 144 7.61 -18.53 -1.10
CA GLY A 144 8.28 -19.03 -2.29
C GLY A 144 8.02 -18.14 -3.51
N GLY A 145 6.78 -17.71 -3.73
CA GLY A 145 6.41 -16.78 -4.80
C GLY A 145 7.06 -15.41 -4.66
N ALA A 146 7.14 -14.85 -3.45
CA ALA A 146 7.78 -13.56 -3.19
C ALA A 146 9.29 -13.63 -3.43
N ILE A 147 9.95 -14.68 -2.95
CA ILE A 147 11.37 -14.93 -3.19
C ILE A 147 11.61 -15.15 -4.68
N LEU A 148 10.76 -15.96 -5.34
CA LEU A 148 10.84 -16.20 -6.78
C LEU A 148 10.72 -14.89 -7.54
N LEU A 149 9.72 -14.04 -7.28
CA LEU A 149 9.55 -12.75 -7.94
C LEU A 149 10.74 -11.81 -7.67
N THR A 150 11.27 -11.80 -6.45
CA THR A 150 12.41 -10.97 -6.05
C THR A 150 13.73 -11.41 -6.68
N VAL A 151 13.88 -12.70 -7.00
CA VAL A 151 15.10 -13.26 -7.61
C VAL A 151 14.95 -13.42 -9.12
N TYR A 152 13.72 -13.55 -9.62
CA TYR A 152 13.41 -13.69 -11.05
C TYR A 152 13.64 -12.35 -11.74
N ARG A 153 14.83 -12.23 -12.33
CA ARG A 153 15.19 -11.15 -13.26
C ARG A 153 14.29 -11.22 -14.48
N GLY A 154 13.14 -10.57 -14.41
CA GLY A 154 12.15 -10.58 -15.49
C GLY A 154 12.78 -10.16 -16.82
N ILE A 155 12.68 -11.04 -17.82
CA ILE A 155 12.88 -10.65 -19.22
C ILE A 155 11.79 -9.62 -19.54
N PRO A 156 12.13 -8.42 -20.03
CA PRO A 156 11.12 -7.44 -20.43
C PRO A 156 10.29 -8.02 -21.57
N LEU A 157 9.01 -8.30 -21.31
CA LEU A 157 8.04 -8.87 -22.27
C LEU A 157 7.56 -7.86 -23.34
N VAL A 158 8.28 -6.74 -23.52
CA VAL A 158 7.98 -5.76 -24.57
C VAL A 158 9.28 -5.33 -25.24
N HIS A 159 9.60 -5.97 -26.36
CA HIS A 159 10.57 -5.48 -27.32
C HIS A 159 9.93 -4.31 -28.07
N PHE A 160 10.25 -3.07 -27.69
CA PHE A 160 10.13 -1.96 -28.64
C PHE A 160 11.29 -2.09 -29.63
N SER A 161 10.98 -2.58 -30.83
CA SER A 161 11.89 -2.57 -31.97
C SER A 161 12.19 -1.13 -32.35
N GLY A 162 13.39 -0.65 -32.01
CA GLY A 162 13.84 0.69 -32.38
C GLY A 162 15.29 0.95 -32.00
N SER A 163 16.15 0.96 -33.01
CA SER A 163 17.53 1.47 -33.07
C SER A 163 18.68 0.56 -32.59
N GLN A 164 19.41 0.15 -33.63
CA GLN A 164 20.75 -0.42 -33.64
C GLN A 164 21.79 0.58 -33.10
N HIS A 165 22.64 0.14 -32.17
CA HIS A 165 24.09 0.40 -32.04
C HIS A 165 24.56 -0.08 -30.65
N VAL A 166 24.98 -1.35 -30.60
CA VAL A 166 25.34 -2.12 -29.41
C VAL A 166 26.79 -2.54 -29.60
N THR A 167 27.72 -2.27 -28.67
CA THR A 167 28.22 -3.36 -27.79
C THR A 167 28.87 -2.86 -26.48
N GLN A 168 29.24 -1.58 -26.34
CA GLN A 168 29.97 -1.11 -25.14
C GLN A 168 29.10 -0.41 -24.07
N SER A 169 27.91 0.07 -24.44
CA SER A 169 26.93 0.71 -23.53
C SER A 169 25.98 -0.27 -22.83
N ILE A 170 25.95 -1.54 -23.24
CA ILE A 170 25.04 -2.54 -22.67
C ILE A 170 25.44 -2.97 -21.25
N LYS A 171 26.74 -3.12 -20.94
CA LYS A 171 27.17 -3.55 -19.59
C LYS A 171 26.95 -2.48 -18.52
N LEU A 172 27.13 -1.20 -18.85
CA LEU A 172 26.88 -0.09 -17.94
C LEU A 172 25.37 0.17 -17.76
N SER A 173 24.59 0.04 -18.83
CA SER A 173 23.13 0.17 -18.77
C SER A 173 22.46 -1.03 -18.10
N SER A 174 23.02 -2.24 -18.22
CA SER A 174 22.52 -3.43 -17.53
C SER A 174 22.83 -3.43 -16.04
N SER A 175 24.01 -2.94 -15.61
CA SER A 175 24.32 -2.80 -14.18
C SER A 175 23.44 -1.75 -13.50
N LYS A 176 23.26 -0.57 -14.12
CA LYS A 176 22.35 0.48 -13.63
C LYS A 176 20.89 0.03 -13.62
N ARG A 177 20.47 -0.76 -14.61
CA ARG A 177 19.12 -1.37 -14.65
C ARG A 177 18.94 -2.40 -13.53
N SER A 178 19.95 -3.23 -13.29
CA SER A 178 19.93 -4.22 -12.20
C SER A 178 19.88 -3.55 -10.83
N GLU A 179 20.68 -2.51 -10.61
CA GLU A 179 20.73 -1.76 -9.35
C GLU A 179 19.38 -1.08 -9.05
N ARG A 180 18.82 -0.37 -10.04
CA ARG A 180 17.50 0.26 -9.93
C ARG A 180 16.41 -0.77 -9.60
N TRP A 181 16.42 -1.90 -10.31
CA TRP A 181 15.46 -2.97 -10.05
C TRP A 181 15.61 -3.56 -8.64
N THR A 182 16.84 -3.77 -8.17
CA THR A 182 17.10 -4.22 -6.78
C THR A 182 16.60 -3.23 -5.74
N ILE A 183 16.82 -1.92 -5.95
CA ILE A 183 16.28 -0.87 -5.06
C ILE A 183 14.76 -0.94 -5.02
N GLY A 184 14.11 -1.07 -6.18
CA GLY A 184 12.66 -1.19 -6.27
C GLY A 184 12.10 -2.43 -5.56
N SER A 185 12.76 -3.58 -5.72
CA SER A 185 12.39 -4.83 -5.02
C SER A 185 12.56 -4.72 -3.51
N LEU A 186 13.65 -4.13 -3.03
CA LEU A 186 13.88 -3.94 -1.59
C LEU A 186 12.86 -2.96 -1.00
N ALA A 187 12.53 -1.87 -1.71
CA ALA A 187 11.50 -0.93 -1.30
C ALA A 187 10.12 -1.60 -1.21
N MET A 188 9.76 -2.42 -2.20
CA MET A 188 8.51 -3.22 -2.18
C MET A 188 8.45 -4.19 -1.01
N LEU A 189 9.53 -4.90 -0.75
CA LEU A 189 9.62 -5.85 0.36
C LEU A 189 9.46 -5.12 1.70
N ALA A 190 10.20 -4.04 1.91
CA ALA A 190 10.10 -3.21 3.12
C ALA A 190 8.68 -2.62 3.29
N GLY A 191 8.09 -2.11 2.21
CA GLY A 191 6.71 -1.62 2.19
C GLY A 191 5.69 -2.71 2.58
N THR A 192 5.90 -3.95 2.12
CA THR A 192 5.02 -5.08 2.45
C THR A 192 5.09 -5.44 3.94
N PHE A 193 6.28 -5.44 4.54
CA PHE A 193 6.45 -5.67 5.97
C PHE A 193 5.82 -4.55 6.81
N LEU A 194 6.00 -3.30 6.41
CA LEU A 194 5.41 -2.14 7.08
C LEU A 194 3.89 -2.15 6.98
N TRP A 195 3.34 -2.48 5.82
CA TRP A 195 1.89 -2.61 5.63
C TRP A 195 1.30 -3.77 6.43
N SER A 196 2.02 -4.89 6.50
CA SER A 196 1.61 -6.02 7.32
C SER A 196 1.62 -5.67 8.82
N SER A 197 2.67 -4.98 9.28
CA SER A 197 2.76 -4.49 10.65
C SER A 197 1.67 -3.48 10.97
N TRP A 198 1.32 -2.63 10.00
CA TRP A 198 0.18 -1.71 10.09
C TRP A 198 -1.12 -2.46 10.36
N PHE A 199 -1.41 -3.56 9.67
CA PHE A 199 -2.64 -4.32 9.90
C PHE A 199 -2.74 -4.85 11.34
N LEU A 200 -1.62 -5.31 11.93
CA LEU A 200 -1.56 -5.72 13.34
C LEU A 200 -1.81 -4.55 14.29
N LEU A 201 -1.18 -3.39 14.03
CA LEU A 201 -1.39 -2.18 14.83
C LEU A 201 -2.86 -1.71 14.74
N GLN A 202 -3.43 -1.73 13.55
CA GLN A 202 -4.79 -1.29 13.30
C GLN A 202 -5.82 -2.22 13.95
N ALA A 203 -5.56 -3.52 14.02
CA ALA A 203 -6.39 -4.45 14.79
C ALA A 203 -6.42 -4.07 16.29
N ASN A 204 -5.26 -3.76 16.88
CA ASN A 204 -5.18 -3.35 18.28
C ASN A 204 -5.86 -1.98 18.54
N ILE A 205 -5.68 -1.03 17.63
CA ILE A 205 -6.33 0.29 17.69
C ILE A 205 -7.86 0.12 17.59
N GLY A 206 -8.34 -0.77 16.73
CA GLY A 206 -9.76 -1.06 16.55
C GLY A 206 -10.44 -1.57 17.82
N GLU A 207 -9.74 -2.34 18.66
CA GLU A 207 -10.25 -2.78 19.96
C GLU A 207 -10.33 -1.64 20.98
N ARG A 208 -9.36 -0.73 20.99
CA ARG A 208 -9.28 0.38 21.95
C ARG A 208 -10.11 1.59 21.55
N TYR A 209 -10.31 1.80 20.25
CA TYR A 209 -11.02 2.93 19.68
C TYR A 209 -11.90 2.44 18.51
N PRO A 210 -13.10 1.90 18.80
CA PRO A 210 -13.99 1.25 17.82
C PRO A 210 -14.71 2.24 16.88
N CYS A 211 -14.11 3.41 16.65
CA CYS A 211 -14.59 4.44 15.73
C CYS A 211 -13.68 4.46 14.51
N GLN A 212 -14.00 3.63 13.52
CA GLN A 212 -13.19 3.40 12.32
C GLN A 212 -13.02 4.68 11.49
N TYR A 213 -14.09 5.44 11.27
CA TYR A 213 -14.02 6.66 10.45
C TYR A 213 -13.17 7.74 11.14
N SER A 214 -13.35 7.93 12.44
CA SER A 214 -12.58 8.90 13.24
C SER A 214 -11.10 8.49 13.33
N SER A 215 -10.83 7.22 13.62
CA SER A 215 -9.47 6.66 13.67
C SER A 215 -8.74 6.88 12.34
N THR A 216 -9.38 6.52 11.22
CA THR A 216 -8.79 6.66 9.89
C THR A 216 -8.63 8.13 9.50
N ALA A 217 -9.57 9.02 9.83
CA ALA A 217 -9.44 10.45 9.57
C ALA A 217 -8.23 11.08 10.29
N ILE A 218 -8.00 10.73 11.56
CA ILE A 218 -6.87 11.23 12.35
C ILE A 218 -5.55 10.68 11.79
N MET A 219 -5.52 9.40 11.44
CA MET A 219 -4.38 8.74 10.82
C MET A 219 -4.04 9.35 9.45
N THR A 220 -5.03 9.59 8.58
CA THR A 220 -4.82 10.19 7.26
C THR A 220 -4.35 11.64 7.41
N PHE A 221 -4.85 12.36 8.42
CA PHE A 221 -4.36 13.69 8.78
C PHE A 221 -2.88 13.66 9.17
N PHE A 222 -2.50 12.77 10.09
CA PHE A 222 -1.09 12.63 10.47
C PHE A 222 -0.21 12.21 9.31
N SER A 223 -0.71 11.34 8.43
CA SER A 223 0.03 10.93 7.24
C SER A 223 0.24 12.08 6.26
N ALA A 224 -0.78 12.93 6.05
CA ALA A 224 -0.65 14.13 5.23
C ALA A 224 0.42 15.07 5.79
N VAL A 225 0.42 15.32 7.11
CA VAL A 225 1.43 16.16 7.76
C VAL A 225 2.83 15.55 7.64
N GLN A 226 2.98 14.25 7.93
CA GLN A 226 4.27 13.56 7.85
C GLN A 226 4.84 13.57 6.42
N SER A 227 4.01 13.25 5.42
CA SER A 227 4.44 13.24 4.01
C SER A 227 4.77 14.64 3.50
N ALA A 228 4.00 15.66 3.90
CA ALA A 228 4.31 17.05 3.57
C ALA A 228 5.63 17.51 4.17
N LEU A 229 5.84 17.26 5.47
CA LEU A 229 7.09 17.60 6.16
C LEU A 229 8.29 16.88 5.53
N PHE A 230 8.12 15.60 5.18
CA PHE A 230 9.17 14.82 4.54
C PHE A 230 9.47 15.34 3.12
N SER A 231 8.44 15.70 2.35
CA SER A 231 8.59 16.33 1.03
C SER A 231 9.34 17.65 1.11
N LEU A 232 8.95 18.53 2.02
CA LEU A 232 9.61 19.83 2.22
C LEU A 232 11.05 19.70 2.72
N SER A 233 11.36 18.63 3.46
CA SER A 233 12.71 18.36 3.95
C SER A 233 13.65 17.86 2.84
N ILE A 234 13.13 17.04 1.91
CA ILE A 234 13.89 16.50 0.77
C ILE A 234 13.98 17.52 -0.37
N ASN A 235 12.86 18.16 -0.70
CA ASN A 235 12.71 19.04 -1.84
C ASN A 235 12.38 20.45 -1.38
N ARG A 236 13.31 21.39 -1.56
CA ARG A 236 13.10 22.82 -1.27
C ARG A 236 12.36 23.59 -2.37
N ASN A 237 12.18 22.98 -3.54
CA ASN A 237 11.52 23.65 -4.67
C ASN A 237 9.99 23.52 -4.55
N HIS A 238 9.29 24.65 -4.41
CA HIS A 238 7.83 24.67 -4.33
C HIS A 238 7.13 24.28 -5.64
N SER A 239 7.84 24.28 -6.78
CA SER A 239 7.29 23.92 -8.08
C SER A 239 6.77 22.47 -8.16
N ILE A 240 7.28 21.56 -7.33
CA ILE A 240 6.80 20.16 -7.30
C ILE A 240 5.36 20.03 -6.80
N TRP A 241 4.85 21.04 -6.08
CA TRP A 241 3.51 21.03 -5.51
C TRP A 241 2.43 21.42 -6.52
N TYR A 242 2.82 21.92 -7.69
CA TYR A 242 1.90 22.34 -8.73
C TYR A 242 1.43 21.13 -9.55
N LEU A 243 0.16 20.72 -9.35
CA LEU A 243 -0.49 19.72 -10.21
C LEU A 243 -0.97 20.39 -11.50
N ASP A 244 -0.18 20.29 -12.57
CA ASP A 244 -0.57 20.82 -13.88
C ASP A 244 -1.30 19.78 -14.75
N ARG A 245 -0.97 18.49 -14.57
CA ARG A 245 -1.44 17.44 -15.48
C ARG A 245 -2.78 16.87 -15.05
N LYS A 246 -3.70 16.77 -16.01
CA LYS A 246 -5.02 16.14 -15.82
C LYS A 246 -4.91 14.68 -15.32
N THR A 247 -3.88 13.95 -15.74
CA THR A 247 -3.62 12.57 -15.33
C THR A 247 -3.35 12.44 -13.84
N ASP A 248 -2.62 13.39 -13.26
CA ASP A 248 -2.21 13.40 -11.86
C ASP A 248 -3.44 13.64 -10.97
N ILE A 249 -4.28 14.60 -11.38
CA ILE A 249 -5.56 14.90 -10.71
C ILE A 249 -6.49 13.68 -10.74
N ILE A 250 -6.65 13.05 -11.91
CA ILE A 250 -7.50 11.86 -12.07
C ILE A 250 -6.99 10.72 -11.17
N ALA A 251 -5.67 10.49 -11.13
CA ALA A 251 -5.09 9.43 -10.30
C ALA A 251 -5.29 9.69 -8.81
N VAL A 252 -5.13 10.93 -8.35
CA VAL A 252 -5.38 11.31 -6.95
C VAL A 252 -6.85 11.08 -6.60
N ILE A 253 -7.79 11.56 -7.42
CA ILE A 253 -9.24 11.40 -7.18
C ILE A 253 -9.63 9.91 -7.17
N TYR A 254 -9.14 9.14 -8.13
CA TYR A 254 -9.42 7.72 -8.21
C TYR A 254 -8.87 6.97 -6.99
N ALA A 255 -7.62 7.24 -6.59
CA ALA A 255 -7.00 6.60 -5.44
C ALA A 255 -7.72 6.93 -4.11
N VAL A 256 -8.23 8.15 -3.96
CA VAL A 256 -9.08 8.52 -2.82
C VAL A 256 -10.41 7.76 -2.87
N SER A 257 -11.04 7.69 -4.04
CA SER A 257 -12.33 7.01 -4.21
C SER A 257 -12.24 5.52 -3.88
N VAL A 258 -11.20 4.84 -4.34
CA VAL A 258 -10.94 3.42 -3.99
C VAL A 258 -10.75 3.27 -2.48
N PHE A 259 -9.95 4.14 -1.85
CA PHE A 259 -9.70 4.09 -0.41
C PHE A 259 -10.97 4.30 0.43
N LEU A 260 -11.82 5.26 0.06
CA LEU A 260 -13.09 5.51 0.75
C LEU A 260 -14.06 4.33 0.62
N ASN A 261 -14.16 3.73 -0.57
CA ASN A 261 -15.03 2.57 -0.80
C ASN A 261 -14.64 1.37 0.07
N ILE A 262 -13.33 1.12 0.25
CA ILE A 262 -12.83 0.03 1.10
C ILE A 262 -13.20 0.25 2.57
N ILE A 263 -13.19 1.49 3.05
CA ILE A 263 -13.55 1.79 4.45
C ILE A 263 -15.06 1.66 4.67
N SER A 264 -15.87 1.90 3.64
CA SER A 264 -17.33 1.83 3.72
C SER A 264 -17.93 0.43 3.46
N SER A 265 -17.16 -0.52 2.95
CA SER A 265 -17.58 -1.90 2.62
C SER A 265 -17.33 -2.88 3.76
#